data_AF-A0A090RIC0-F1
#
_entry.id   AF-A0A090RIC0-F1
#
_cell.length_a   1.000
_cell.length_b   1.000
_cell.length_c   1.000
_cell.angle_alpha   90.00
_cell.angle_beta   90.00
_cell.angle_gamma   90.00
#
_symmetry.space_group_name_H-M   'P 1'
#
loop_
_entity.id
_entity.type
_entity.pdbx_description
1 polymer ?
#
loop_
_entity_poly.entity_id
_entity_poly.type
_entity_poly.pdbx_seq_one_letter_code
_entity_poly.pdbx_strand_id
1 'polypeptide(L)'
;MREGQLRELQREGEQLDEQQLKPFSLTVRYDTQGRAVFQRYTLGDERIPLTNTQLYELTQDAQRGVDVVKAQRRADRALVQGYWQQGAFYPCSNTGTQSADAVRVSFSPALPAHLREQFEPIQQQGYMAVVGDMKRQSLTAQQLLMFNTTQPRCLTAPTLLKG
;
A
#
# COMPACT_ATOMS: atom_id res chain seq x y z
N MET A 1 19.85 -29.49 -0.87
CA MET A 1 18.87 -28.52 -0.34
C MET A 1 19.64 -27.31 0.15
N ARG A 2 19.39 -26.11 -0.38
CA ARG A 2 20.06 -24.89 0.11
C ARG A 2 19.18 -24.30 1.21
N GLU A 3 19.53 -24.58 2.46
CA GLU A 3 19.08 -23.79 3.61
C GLU A 3 19.78 -22.42 3.53
N GLY A 4 19.22 -21.54 2.72
CA GLY A 4 19.61 -20.14 2.65
C GLY A 4 18.35 -19.31 2.85
N GLN A 5 18.44 -18.22 3.62
CA GLN A 5 17.34 -17.28 3.77
C GLN A 5 16.93 -16.77 2.38
N LEU A 6 15.75 -17.17 1.92
CA LEU A 6 15.16 -16.67 0.68
C LEU A 6 14.29 -15.46 0.99
N ARG A 7 14.30 -14.47 0.09
CA ARG A 7 13.38 -13.34 0.14
C ARG A 7 12.28 -13.57 -0.87
N GLU A 8 11.03 -13.53 -0.44
CA GLU A 8 9.86 -13.73 -1.30
C GLU A 8 9.14 -12.42 -1.56
N LEU A 9 8.78 -12.20 -2.83
CA LEU A 9 7.89 -11.15 -3.29
C LEU A 9 6.63 -11.80 -3.85
N GLN A 10 5.46 -11.45 -3.30
CA GLN A 10 4.17 -11.87 -3.81
C GLN A 10 3.31 -10.65 -4.15
N ARG A 11 2.69 -10.65 -5.33
CA ARG A 11 1.75 -9.61 -5.79
C ARG A 11 0.59 -10.28 -6.51
N GLU A 12 -0.61 -9.78 -6.25
CA GLU A 12 -1.85 -10.27 -6.85
C GLU A 12 -2.76 -9.08 -7.13
N GLY A 13 -3.64 -9.22 -8.12
CA GLY A 13 -4.61 -8.18 -8.45
C GLY A 13 -5.18 -8.38 -9.84
N GLU A 14 -5.65 -7.29 -10.43
CA GLU A 14 -6.13 -7.25 -11.80
C GLU A 14 -5.22 -6.35 -12.62
N GLN A 15 -4.95 -6.76 -13.85
CA GLN A 15 -4.15 -6.01 -14.82
C GLN A 15 -4.96 -5.89 -16.11
N LEU A 16 -4.98 -4.69 -16.68
CA LEU A 16 -5.56 -4.48 -18.01
C LEU A 16 -4.63 -5.13 -19.05
N ASP A 17 -5.19 -6.07 -19.80
CA ASP A 17 -4.54 -6.73 -20.92
C ASP A 17 -5.41 -6.52 -22.16
N GLU A 18 -4.85 -5.81 -23.13
CA GLU A 18 -5.56 -5.28 -24.30
C GLU A 18 -6.80 -4.45 -23.91
N GLN A 19 -7.97 -5.08 -23.81
CA GLN A 19 -9.26 -4.46 -23.49
C GLN A 19 -9.97 -5.13 -22.31
N GLN A 20 -9.33 -6.11 -21.66
CA GLN A 20 -9.95 -6.88 -20.58
C GLN A 20 -9.09 -6.82 -19.31
N LEU A 21 -9.75 -6.60 -18.16
CA LEU A 21 -9.12 -6.81 -16.87
C LEU A 21 -8.96 -8.32 -16.65
N LYS A 22 -7.71 -8.78 -16.52
CA LYS A 22 -7.37 -10.16 -16.21
C LYS A 22 -6.76 -10.23 -14.82
N PRO A 23 -7.10 -11.25 -14.00
CA PRO A 23 -6.42 -11.46 -12.74
C PRO A 23 -4.96 -11.80 -13.00
N PHE A 24 -4.05 -11.31 -12.17
CA PHE A 24 -2.64 -11.68 -12.24
C PHE A 24 -2.14 -12.15 -10.87
N SER A 25 -1.15 -13.03 -10.89
CA SER A 25 -0.40 -13.45 -9.70
C SER A 25 1.07 -13.51 -10.02
N LEU A 26 1.89 -12.95 -9.14
CA LEU A 26 3.33 -12.91 -9.24
C LEU A 26 3.93 -13.42 -7.93
N THR A 27 4.80 -14.42 -8.03
CA THR A 27 5.64 -14.90 -6.94
C THR A 27 7.09 -14.97 -7.42
N VAL A 28 8.01 -14.28 -6.73
CA VAL A 28 9.45 -14.37 -7.02
C VAL A 28 10.20 -14.63 -5.73
N ARG A 29 11.15 -15.56 -5.74
CA ARG A 29 12.09 -15.77 -4.63
C ARG A 29 13.50 -15.46 -5.06
N TYR A 30 14.19 -14.69 -4.22
CA TYR A 30 15.57 -14.31 -4.39
C TYR A 30 16.45 -14.99 -3.35
N ASP A 31 17.65 -15.41 -3.76
CA ASP A 31 18.70 -15.80 -2.82
C ASP A 31 19.29 -14.57 -2.11
N THR A 32 20.20 -14.81 -1.15
CA THR A 32 20.86 -13.73 -0.40
C THR A 32 21.76 -12.83 -1.26
N GLN A 33 22.09 -13.24 -2.48
CA GLN A 33 22.87 -12.46 -3.46
C GLN A 33 21.95 -11.68 -4.42
N GLY A 34 20.63 -11.74 -4.24
CA GLY A 34 19.66 -11.04 -5.08
C GLY A 34 19.37 -11.73 -6.41
N ARG A 35 19.80 -12.99 -6.60
CA ARG A 35 19.48 -13.76 -7.82
C ARG A 35 18.12 -14.40 -7.67
N ALA A 36 17.27 -14.27 -8.68
CA ALA A 36 15.99 -14.96 -8.72
C ALA A 36 16.22 -16.48 -8.84
N VAL A 37 15.83 -17.23 -7.82
CA VAL A 37 15.91 -18.71 -7.78
C VAL A 37 14.57 -19.37 -8.06
N PHE A 38 13.48 -18.59 -8.01
CA PHE A 38 12.14 -19.03 -8.37
C PHE A 38 11.36 -17.84 -8.92
N GLN A 39 10.56 -18.07 -9.95
CA GLN A 39 9.59 -17.12 -10.45
C GLN A 39 8.33 -17.84 -10.93
N ARG A 40 7.18 -17.22 -10.71
CA ARG A 40 5.90 -17.62 -11.26
C ARG A 40 5.08 -16.36 -11.48
N TYR A 41 4.79 -16.04 -12.74
CA TYR A 41 3.90 -14.96 -13.11
C TYR A 41 2.78 -15.54 -13.98
N THR A 42 1.53 -15.21 -13.63
CA THR A 42 0.35 -15.56 -14.40
C THR A 42 -0.48 -14.32 -14.69
N LEU A 43 -1.06 -14.25 -15.88
CA LEU A 43 -1.99 -13.22 -16.32
C LEU A 43 -3.18 -13.91 -16.99
N GLY A 44 -4.34 -13.88 -16.34
CA GLY A 44 -5.43 -14.81 -16.63
C GLY A 44 -4.94 -16.26 -16.45
N ASP A 45 -5.16 -17.08 -17.48
CA ASP A 45 -4.70 -18.48 -17.51
C ASP A 45 -3.29 -18.65 -18.09
N GLU A 46 -2.66 -17.57 -18.55
CA GLU A 46 -1.35 -17.64 -19.20
C GLU A 46 -0.22 -17.56 -18.15
N ARG A 47 0.83 -18.38 -18.34
CA ARG A 47 2.05 -18.31 -17.55
C ARG A 47 3.15 -17.63 -18.35
N ILE A 48 3.56 -16.45 -17.90
CA ILE A 48 4.48 -15.58 -18.62
C ILE A 48 5.83 -15.57 -17.89
N PRO A 49 6.96 -15.94 -18.54
CA PRO A 49 8.27 -15.83 -17.91
C PRO A 49 8.70 -14.36 -17.81
N LEU A 50 9.24 -13.97 -16.66
CA LEU A 50 9.85 -12.66 -16.50
C LEU A 50 11.27 -12.66 -17.04
N THR A 51 11.61 -11.55 -17.71
CA THR A 51 12.96 -11.25 -18.15
C THR A 51 13.85 -10.84 -16.97
N ASN A 52 15.17 -10.92 -17.16
CA ASN A 52 16.14 -10.47 -16.15
C ASN A 52 15.96 -8.98 -15.80
N THR A 53 15.60 -8.15 -16.79
CA THR A 53 15.32 -6.72 -16.58
C THR A 53 14.12 -6.54 -15.66
N GLN A 54 13.01 -7.23 -15.91
CA GLN A 54 11.83 -7.17 -15.05
C GLN A 54 12.11 -7.68 -13.63
N LEU A 55 12.87 -8.75 -13.47
CA LEU A 55 13.29 -9.26 -12.16
C LEU A 55 14.16 -8.25 -11.40
N TYR A 56 15.07 -7.58 -12.12
CA TYR A 56 15.88 -6.50 -11.55
C TYR A 56 15.01 -5.31 -11.12
N GLU A 57 14.08 -4.88 -11.95
CA GLU A 57 13.14 -3.79 -11.66
C GLU A 57 12.29 -4.08 -10.43
N LEU A 58 11.76 -5.31 -10.29
CA LEU A 58 11.01 -5.73 -9.11
C LEU A 58 11.86 -5.64 -7.82
N THR A 59 13.14 -5.96 -7.90
CA THR A 59 14.07 -5.83 -6.78
C THR A 59 14.29 -4.37 -6.42
N GLN A 60 14.47 -3.51 -7.42
CA GLN A 60 14.63 -2.07 -7.24
C GLN A 60 13.37 -1.41 -6.67
N ASP A 61 12.18 -1.80 -7.13
CA ASP A 61 10.90 -1.34 -6.59
C ASP A 61 10.74 -1.68 -5.11
N ALA A 62 11.04 -2.93 -4.74
CA ALA A 62 10.99 -3.36 -3.35
C ALA A 62 11.96 -2.52 -2.48
N GLN A 63 13.18 -2.29 -2.97
CA GLN A 63 14.18 -1.48 -2.28
C GLN A 63 13.73 -0.02 -2.12
N ARG A 64 13.20 0.59 -3.19
CA ARG A 64 12.62 1.93 -3.15
C ARG A 64 11.50 2.03 -2.11
N GLY A 65 10.61 1.04 -2.06
CA GLY A 65 9.54 0.99 -1.05
C GLY A 65 10.10 1.00 0.38
N VAL A 66 11.14 0.19 0.65
CA VAL A 66 11.83 0.18 1.96
C VAL A 66 12.44 1.54 2.28
N ASP A 67 13.07 2.18 1.31
CA ASP A 67 13.74 3.47 1.52
C ASP A 67 12.73 4.60 1.75
N VAL A 68 11.59 4.58 1.07
CA VAL A 68 10.46 5.49 1.33
C VAL A 68 9.95 5.32 2.76
N VAL A 69 9.72 4.09 3.22
CA VAL A 69 9.27 3.83 4.60
C VAL A 69 10.29 4.30 5.63
N LYS A 70 11.59 4.05 5.39
CA LYS A 70 12.67 4.55 6.27
C LYS A 70 12.70 6.07 6.31
N ALA A 71 12.56 6.73 5.17
CA ALA A 71 12.52 8.19 5.08
C ALA A 71 11.32 8.77 5.83
N GLN A 72 10.13 8.19 5.66
CA GLN A 72 8.92 8.58 6.39
C GLN A 72 9.11 8.44 7.91
N ARG A 73 9.65 7.29 8.36
CA ARG A 73 9.95 7.05 9.78
C ARG A 73 10.94 8.08 10.35
N ARG A 74 11.98 8.44 9.60
CA ARG A 74 12.95 9.48 10.01
C ARG A 74 12.33 10.87 10.12
N ALA A 75 11.21 11.10 9.44
CA ALA A 75 10.46 12.34 9.49
C ALA A 75 9.28 12.29 10.47
N ASP A 76 9.21 11.26 11.33
CA ASP A 76 8.11 10.98 12.26
C ASP A 76 6.73 10.88 11.58
N ARG A 77 6.72 10.42 10.32
CA ARG A 77 5.51 10.22 9.53
C ARG A 77 5.22 8.75 9.35
N ALA A 78 3.95 8.41 9.28
CA ALA A 78 3.46 7.08 9.00
C ALA A 78 2.35 7.08 7.97
N LEU A 79 2.14 5.93 7.34
CA LEU A 79 0.91 5.65 6.62
C LEU A 79 -0.24 5.62 7.62
N VAL A 80 -1.23 6.49 7.42
CA VAL A 80 -2.49 6.46 8.14
C VAL A 80 -3.59 6.27 7.12
N GLN A 81 -4.46 5.30 7.37
CA GLN A 81 -5.60 4.98 6.54
C GLN A 81 -6.84 4.84 7.40
N GLY A 82 -8.02 4.97 6.83
CA GLY A 82 -9.26 4.86 7.60
C GLY A 82 -10.49 5.27 6.80
N TYR A 83 -11.61 5.32 7.51
CA TYR A 83 -12.92 5.56 6.93
C TYR A 83 -13.48 6.90 7.41
N TRP A 84 -14.04 7.64 6.48
CA TRP A 84 -14.89 8.78 6.77
C TRP A 84 -16.33 8.32 6.91
N GLN A 85 -16.97 8.74 8.00
CA GLN A 85 -18.38 8.47 8.30
C GLN A 85 -18.98 9.75 8.89
N GLN A 86 -19.93 10.35 8.17
CA GLN A 86 -20.66 11.54 8.61
C GLN A 86 -19.75 12.70 9.05
N GLY A 87 -18.65 12.94 8.32
CA GLY A 87 -17.69 14.01 8.60
C GLY A 87 -16.68 13.68 9.72
N ALA A 88 -16.70 12.47 10.29
CA ALA A 88 -15.70 11.99 11.24
C ALA A 88 -14.78 10.95 10.59
N PHE A 89 -13.49 11.02 10.90
CA PHE A 89 -12.49 10.08 10.38
C PHE A 89 -12.09 9.05 11.42
N TYR A 90 -12.26 7.78 11.09
CA TYR A 90 -11.95 6.62 11.93
C TYR A 90 -10.74 5.89 11.35
N PRO A 91 -9.55 6.01 11.96
CA PRO A 91 -8.34 5.37 11.45
C PRO A 91 -8.45 3.85 11.58
N CYS A 92 -7.83 3.13 10.65
CA CYS A 92 -7.62 1.71 10.78
C CYS A 92 -6.68 1.41 11.96
N SER A 93 -7.00 0.35 12.69
CA SER A 93 -6.20 -0.24 13.74
C SER A 93 -5.11 -1.13 13.15
N ASN A 94 -4.15 -1.50 13.99
CA ASN A 94 -3.10 -2.46 13.62
C ASN A 94 -3.63 -3.87 13.33
N THR A 95 -4.86 -4.18 13.71
CA THR A 95 -5.52 -5.47 13.41
C THR A 95 -6.25 -5.45 12.07
N GLY A 96 -6.17 -4.36 11.31
CA GLY A 96 -6.85 -4.24 10.02
C GLY A 96 -8.34 -3.97 10.14
N THR A 97 -8.79 -3.44 11.27
CA THR A 97 -10.20 -3.08 11.51
C THR A 97 -10.32 -1.57 11.68
N GLN A 98 -11.51 -1.00 11.47
CA GLN A 98 -11.76 0.39 11.82
C GLN A 98 -11.65 0.59 13.34
N SER A 99 -11.03 1.68 13.78
CA SER A 99 -11.01 2.08 15.19
C SER A 99 -12.36 2.63 15.64
N ALA A 100 -12.69 2.46 16.92
CA ALA A 100 -13.91 3.05 17.49
C ALA A 100 -13.81 4.57 17.68
N ASP A 101 -12.59 5.09 17.85
CA ASP A 101 -12.35 6.50 18.12
C ASP A 101 -12.10 7.29 16.82
N ALA A 102 -12.85 8.37 16.65
CA ALA A 102 -12.61 9.32 15.58
C ALA A 102 -11.44 10.26 15.91
N VAL A 103 -10.74 10.72 14.87
CA VAL A 103 -9.64 11.70 15.00
C VAL A 103 -9.90 12.92 14.13
N ARG A 104 -9.43 14.08 14.59
CA ARG A 104 -9.49 15.32 13.78
C ARG A 104 -8.41 15.27 12.70
N VAL A 105 -8.81 15.45 11.44
CA VAL A 105 -7.87 15.50 10.30
C VAL A 105 -7.61 16.95 9.91
N SER A 106 -6.34 17.26 9.65
CA SER A 106 -5.91 18.53 9.05
C SER A 106 -4.87 18.25 7.96
N PHE A 107 -4.80 19.11 6.94
CA PHE A 107 -3.82 19.01 5.86
C PHE A 107 -2.79 20.13 5.98
N SER A 108 -1.51 19.78 5.96
CA SER A 108 -0.41 20.74 5.97
C SER A 108 0.70 20.26 5.02
N PRO A 109 0.83 20.85 3.81
CA PRO A 109 0.10 22.03 3.32
C PRO A 109 -1.39 21.73 3.05
N ALA A 110 -2.21 22.79 3.00
CA ALA A 110 -3.62 22.66 2.67
C ALA A 110 -3.83 22.01 1.28
N LEU A 111 -4.90 21.23 1.12
CA LEU A 111 -5.22 20.60 -0.16
C LEU A 111 -5.48 21.67 -1.24
N PRO A 112 -4.94 21.48 -2.45
CA PRO A 112 -5.33 22.26 -3.62
C PRO A 112 -6.85 22.32 -3.82
N ALA A 113 -7.36 23.43 -4.37
CA ALA A 113 -8.80 23.64 -4.53
C ALA A 113 -9.51 22.50 -5.27
N HIS A 114 -8.94 22.00 -6.36
CA HIS A 114 -9.51 20.90 -7.14
C HIS A 114 -9.65 19.58 -6.36
N LEU A 115 -8.75 19.30 -5.41
CA LEU A 115 -8.86 18.12 -4.56
C LEU A 115 -9.90 18.30 -3.46
N ARG A 116 -10.15 19.54 -2.99
CA ARG A 116 -11.15 19.80 -1.95
C ARG A 116 -12.56 19.48 -2.42
N GLU A 117 -12.90 19.89 -3.65
CA GLU A 117 -14.21 19.60 -4.26
C GLU A 117 -14.44 18.08 -4.43
N GLN A 118 -13.39 17.34 -4.83
CA GLN A 118 -13.47 15.89 -4.97
C GLN A 118 -13.52 15.15 -3.62
N PHE A 119 -13.03 15.77 -2.56
CA PHE A 119 -12.93 15.17 -1.24
C PHE A 119 -14.21 15.35 -0.40
N GLU A 120 -15.04 16.35 -0.68
CA GLU A 120 -16.27 16.61 0.07
C GLU A 120 -17.22 15.39 0.16
N PRO A 121 -17.50 14.64 -0.93
CA PRO A 121 -18.30 13.41 -0.85
C PRO A 121 -17.63 12.32 -0.01
N ILE A 122 -16.30 12.24 -0.04
CA ILE A 122 -15.51 11.26 0.72
C ILE A 122 -15.70 11.48 2.21
N GLN A 123 -15.74 12.73 2.68
CA GLN A 123 -15.91 13.05 4.09
C GLN A 123 -17.26 12.59 4.65
N GLN A 124 -18.28 12.46 3.80
CA GLN A 124 -19.58 11.91 4.21
C GLN A 124 -19.50 10.39 4.37
N GLN A 125 -18.97 9.70 3.36
CA GLN A 125 -18.82 8.26 3.39
C GLN A 125 -17.73 7.82 2.42
N GLY A 126 -16.59 7.38 2.94
CA GLY A 126 -15.49 6.98 2.08
C GLY A 126 -14.28 6.47 2.84
N TYR A 127 -13.22 6.24 2.09
CA TYR A 127 -11.91 5.80 2.59
C TYR A 127 -10.85 6.82 2.20
N MET A 128 -9.85 6.97 3.05
CA MET A 128 -8.70 7.82 2.80
C MET A 128 -7.44 7.14 3.33
N ALA A 129 -6.34 7.24 2.57
CA ALA A 129 -5.00 6.97 3.06
C ALA A 129 -4.07 8.16 2.80
N VAL A 130 -3.24 8.47 3.80
CA VAL A 130 -2.33 9.61 3.83
C VAL A 130 -0.99 9.21 4.42
N VAL A 131 0.04 9.98 4.10
CA VAL A 131 1.26 10.05 4.93
C VAL A 131 1.07 11.22 5.90
N GLY A 132 1.16 10.91 7.19
CA GLY A 132 0.73 11.80 8.26
C GLY A 132 1.52 11.65 9.54
N ASP A 133 1.42 12.67 10.41
CA ASP A 133 1.76 12.58 11.83
C ASP A 133 0.46 12.32 12.61
N MET A 134 0.43 11.20 13.35
CA MET A 134 -0.72 10.82 14.18
C MET A 134 -0.40 11.10 15.64
N LYS A 135 -1.23 11.94 16.26
CA LYS A 135 -1.30 12.13 17.71
C LYS A 135 -2.61 11.57 18.23
N ARG A 136 -2.73 11.44 19.54
CA ARG A 136 -3.83 10.73 20.23
C ARG A 136 -5.25 10.99 19.70
N GLN A 137 -5.56 12.20 19.25
CA GLN A 137 -6.89 12.57 18.71
C GLN A 137 -6.80 13.42 17.43
N SER A 138 -5.63 13.50 16.80
CA SER A 138 -5.44 14.36 15.64
C SER A 138 -4.42 13.80 14.65
N LEU A 139 -4.79 13.85 13.38
CA LEU A 139 -3.97 13.51 12.24
C LEU A 139 -3.60 14.78 11.48
N THR A 140 -2.30 15.05 11.33
CA THR A 140 -1.80 16.04 10.38
C THR A 140 -1.33 15.32 9.14
N ALA A 141 -2.10 15.39 8.06
CA ALA A 141 -1.77 14.79 6.77
C ALA A 141 -0.85 15.71 5.98
N GLN A 142 0.33 15.23 5.60
CA GLN A 142 1.26 15.97 4.73
C GLN A 142 1.13 15.57 3.27
N GLN A 143 0.65 14.35 3.00
CA GLN A 143 0.43 13.86 1.65
C GLN A 143 -0.82 12.99 1.60
N LEU A 144 -1.74 13.33 0.72
CA LEU A 144 -2.87 12.48 0.36
C LEU A 144 -2.39 11.43 -0.65
N LEU A 145 -2.54 10.15 -0.32
CA LEU A 145 -2.13 9.04 -1.20
C LEU A 145 -3.28 8.56 -2.06
N MET A 146 -4.44 8.36 -1.41
CA MET A 146 -5.66 7.92 -2.09
C MET A 146 -6.89 8.30 -1.29
N PHE A 147 -7.99 8.47 -2.00
CA PHE A 147 -9.33 8.52 -1.44
C PHE A 147 -10.28 7.81 -2.40
N ASN A 148 -11.29 7.16 -1.85
CA ASN A 148 -12.29 6.44 -2.65
C ASN A 148 -13.62 6.39 -1.90
N THR A 149 -14.73 6.39 -2.64
CA THR A 149 -16.05 6.11 -2.10
C THR A 149 -16.25 4.63 -1.84
N THR A 150 -15.55 3.76 -2.57
CA THR A 150 -15.46 2.34 -2.20
C THR A 150 -14.59 2.22 -0.95
N GLN A 151 -15.04 1.44 0.03
CA GLN A 151 -14.38 1.27 1.32
C GLN A 151 -13.54 -0.01 1.29
N PRO A 152 -12.30 0.00 0.77
CA PRO A 152 -11.44 -1.17 0.79
C PRO A 152 -11.18 -1.59 2.23
N ARG A 153 -10.82 -2.86 2.44
CA ARG A 153 -10.35 -3.32 3.75
C ARG A 153 -9.06 -2.61 4.13
N CYS A 154 -8.91 -2.32 5.41
CA CYS A 154 -7.66 -1.77 5.95
C CYS A 154 -6.49 -2.68 5.57
N LEU A 155 -5.41 -2.07 5.05
CA LEU A 155 -4.17 -2.79 4.82
C LEU A 155 -3.58 -3.19 6.18
N THR A 156 -3.21 -4.45 6.31
CA THR A 156 -2.44 -4.96 7.43
C THR A 156 -0.98 -5.05 7.03
N ALA A 157 -0.08 -4.86 8.01
CA ALA A 157 1.33 -5.13 7.76
C ALA A 157 1.48 -6.61 7.37
N PRO A 158 2.23 -6.93 6.30
CA PRO A 158 2.45 -8.31 5.92
C PRO A 158 3.13 -9.05 7.07
N THR A 159 2.64 -10.24 7.39
CA THR A 159 3.29 -11.12 8.37
C THR A 159 4.62 -11.56 7.78
N LEU A 160 5.73 -11.13 8.39
CA LEU A 160 7.04 -11.64 8.01
C LEU A 160 7.09 -13.13 8.35
N LEU A 161 7.24 -13.98 7.33
CA LEU A 161 7.51 -15.40 7.53
C LEU A 161 8.81 -15.50 8.35
N LYS A 162 8.74 -16.18 9.50
CA LYS A 162 9.94 -16.51 10.28
C LYS A 162 10.74 -17.52 9.46
N GLY A 163 11.96 -17.13 9.11
CA GLY A 163 12.95 -18.04 8.54
C GLY A 163 13.51 -19.02 9.58
#